data_AF-A0A9E5Y838-F1
#
_entry.id   AF-A0A9E5Y838-F1
#
_cell.length_a   1.000
_cell.length_b   1.000
_cell.length_c   1.000
_cell.angle_alpha   90.00
_cell.angle_beta   90.00
_cell.angle_gamma   90.00
#
_symmetry.space_group_name_H-M   'P 1'
#
loop_
_entity.id
_entity.type
_entity.pdbx_description
1 polymer ?
#
loop_
_entity_poly.entity_id
_entity_poly.type
_entity_poly.pdbx_seq_one_letter_code
_entity_poly.pdbx_strand_id
1 'polypeptide(L)'
;MKERSQELIDRMKTAAVSTWSDIEAFLLDLEDSSMGGSVSKEEFNAILSKGVAFITYDFGIDGVSIEIFKYAECLEGILGREGSSLPLHFIGGDFHDKADVVLKPCWNRFHVPGLNGWSKWYDGKWFSRLFYEDMPEGSDASKEVAVEMWDQAKGFAEKISAYLRDNGISMLVPVNIPTNPGNFPAMLALIMVTEGLGTYVLSSNHDYYWEGGRPASERGADEEAGPRDHFFKNMNNSEFFSLFK
;
A
#
# COMPACT_ATOMS: atom_id res chain seq x y z
N MET A 1 17.48 -6.36 -7.30
CA MET A 1 16.14 -6.78 -6.81
C MET A 1 16.20 -8.04 -5.97
N LYS A 2 16.80 -9.16 -6.43
CA LYS A 2 16.87 -10.41 -5.64
C LYS A 2 17.55 -10.25 -4.27
N GLU A 3 18.75 -9.68 -4.24
CA GLU A 3 19.49 -9.43 -2.99
C GLU A 3 18.73 -8.49 -2.06
N ARG A 4 18.26 -7.35 -2.56
CA ARG A 4 17.44 -6.39 -1.81
C ARG A 4 16.15 -6.98 -1.23
N SER A 5 15.47 -7.84 -1.99
CA SER A 5 14.27 -8.54 -1.50
C SER A 5 14.61 -9.47 -0.34
N GLN A 6 15.75 -10.17 -0.40
CA GLN A 6 16.20 -11.02 0.70
C GLN A 6 16.60 -10.19 1.92
N GLU A 7 17.35 -9.10 1.71
CA GLU A 7 17.75 -8.18 2.76
C GLU A 7 16.55 -7.55 3.48
N LEU A 8 15.53 -7.09 2.74
CA LEU A 8 14.28 -6.58 3.32
C LEU A 8 13.61 -7.64 4.20
N ILE A 9 13.48 -8.88 3.71
CA ILE A 9 12.88 -9.99 4.47
C ILE A 9 13.67 -10.26 5.74
N ASP A 10 15.00 -10.27 5.68
CA ASP A 10 15.85 -10.54 6.83
C ASP A 10 15.75 -9.41 7.85
N ARG A 11 15.78 -8.14 7.41
CA ARG A 11 15.56 -6.96 8.27
C ARG A 11 14.21 -7.04 8.99
N MET A 12 13.12 -7.32 8.27
CA MET A 12 11.78 -7.46 8.85
C MET A 12 11.69 -8.59 9.88
N LYS A 13 12.38 -9.71 9.66
CA LYS A 13 12.41 -10.85 10.60
C LYS A 13 13.19 -10.54 11.88
N THR A 14 14.25 -9.74 11.78
CA THR A 14 15.09 -9.39 12.93
C THR A 14 14.57 -8.18 13.71
N ALA A 15 13.70 -7.37 13.12
CA ALA A 15 13.14 -6.18 13.75
C ALA A 15 12.27 -6.57 14.97
N ALA A 16 12.68 -6.11 16.15
CA ALA A 16 11.93 -6.26 17.38
C ALA A 16 10.93 -5.09 17.50
N VAL A 17 9.71 -5.29 16.99
CA VAL A 17 8.65 -4.28 17.03
C VAL A 17 7.70 -4.56 18.17
N SER A 18 7.49 -3.56 19.03
CA SER A 18 6.59 -3.60 20.17
C SER A 18 5.70 -2.35 20.30
N THR A 19 6.06 -1.28 19.59
CA THR A 19 5.41 0.03 19.61
C THR A 19 5.34 0.62 18.21
N TRP A 20 4.57 1.69 18.04
CA TRP A 20 4.54 2.43 16.77
C TRP A 20 5.88 3.11 16.46
N SER A 21 6.60 3.59 17.48
CA SER A 21 7.94 4.16 17.30
C SER A 21 8.96 3.14 16.80
N ASP A 22 8.82 1.85 17.13
CA ASP A 22 9.67 0.81 16.56
C ASP A 22 9.40 0.63 15.05
N ILE A 23 8.14 0.77 14.62
CA ILE A 23 7.77 0.75 13.20
C ILE A 23 8.33 1.97 12.49
N GLU A 24 8.17 3.17 13.07
CA GLU A 24 8.72 4.42 12.54
C GLU A 24 10.24 4.32 12.36
N ALA A 25 10.95 3.85 13.39
CA ALA A 25 12.39 3.67 13.34
C ALA A 25 12.82 2.69 12.23
N PHE A 26 12.06 1.61 12.02
CA PHE A 26 12.32 0.68 10.91
C PHE A 26 12.12 1.36 9.55
N LEU A 27 11.07 2.16 9.37
CA LEU A 27 10.79 2.83 8.11
C LEU A 27 11.85 3.90 7.79
N LEU A 28 12.28 4.68 8.79
CA LEU A 28 13.36 5.67 8.63
C LEU A 28 14.70 5.02 8.25
N ASP A 29 15.06 3.93 8.92
CA ASP A 29 16.27 3.14 8.58
C ASP A 29 16.18 2.55 7.16
N LEU A 30 14.98 2.30 6.65
CA LEU A 30 14.76 1.82 5.28
C LEU A 30 14.90 2.93 4.24
N GLU A 31 14.38 4.13 4.54
CA GLU A 31 14.51 5.33 3.70
C GLU A 31 15.97 5.77 3.55
N ASP A 32 16.73 5.80 4.65
CA ASP A 32 18.17 6.15 4.64
C ASP A 32 19.01 5.16 3.81
N SER A 33 18.51 3.93 3.65
CA SER A 33 19.12 2.90 2.80
C SER A 33 18.73 3.04 1.32
N SER A 34 17.81 3.94 0.98
CA SER A 34 17.32 4.10 -0.39
C SER A 34 18.36 4.79 -1.27
N MET A 35 18.79 4.10 -2.33
CA MET A 35 19.75 4.63 -3.28
C MET A 35 19.02 5.46 -4.34
N GLY A 36 18.94 6.76 -4.13
CA GLY A 36 18.52 7.72 -5.15
C GLY A 36 19.59 7.85 -6.25
N GLY A 37 19.19 7.70 -7.51
CA GLY A 37 20.05 7.93 -8.67
C GLY A 37 19.22 8.40 -9.86
N SER A 38 19.73 9.36 -10.63
CA SER A 38 19.10 9.70 -11.90
C SER A 38 19.48 8.66 -12.95
N VAL A 39 18.49 8.20 -13.69
CA VAL A 39 18.66 7.33 -14.85
C VAL A 39 18.33 8.14 -16.10
N SER A 40 18.95 7.80 -17.23
CA SER A 40 18.54 8.35 -18.52
C SER A 40 17.12 7.91 -18.88
N LYS A 41 16.48 8.60 -19.81
CA LYS A 41 15.15 8.24 -20.30
C LYS A 41 15.14 6.84 -20.91
N GLU A 42 16.21 6.48 -21.63
CA GLU A 42 16.38 5.19 -22.29
C GLU A 42 16.50 4.07 -21.25
N GLU A 43 17.30 4.27 -20.19
CA GLU A 43 17.42 3.34 -19.07
C GLU A 43 16.11 3.20 -18.32
N PHE A 44 15.42 4.30 -18.04
CA PHE A 44 14.11 4.27 -17.39
C PHE A 44 13.09 3.45 -18.19
N ASN A 45 12.98 3.70 -19.50
CA ASN A 45 12.09 2.93 -20.37
C ASN A 45 12.48 1.44 -20.43
N ALA A 46 13.77 1.13 -20.45
CA ALA A 46 14.25 -0.25 -20.41
C ALA A 46 13.91 -0.93 -19.07
N ILE A 47 14.00 -0.21 -17.96
CA ILE A 47 13.55 -0.68 -16.65
C ILE A 47 12.05 -0.97 -16.70
N LEU A 48 11.22 0.02 -17.05
CA LEU A 48 9.76 -0.12 -17.10
C LEU A 48 9.29 -1.27 -18.00
N SER A 49 9.99 -1.52 -19.11
CA SER A 49 9.64 -2.61 -20.03
C SER A 49 9.73 -4.01 -19.44
N LYS A 50 10.37 -4.18 -18.27
CA LYS A 50 10.46 -5.48 -17.57
C LYS A 50 9.16 -5.88 -16.91
N GLY A 51 8.34 -4.92 -16.49
CA GLY A 51 7.03 -5.18 -15.92
C GLY A 51 6.53 -4.03 -15.05
N VAL A 52 5.22 -3.79 -15.13
CA VAL A 52 4.51 -2.80 -14.29
C VAL A 52 3.40 -3.52 -13.55
N ALA A 53 3.28 -3.26 -12.25
CA ALA A 53 2.17 -3.76 -11.44
C ALA A 53 1.28 -2.63 -10.97
N PHE A 54 -0.04 -2.83 -11.10
CA PHE A 54 -1.04 -2.07 -10.38
C PHE A 54 -1.39 -2.82 -9.09
N ILE A 55 -1.57 -2.09 -7.99
CA ILE A 55 -1.99 -2.67 -6.72
C ILE A 55 -3.10 -1.86 -6.08
N THR A 56 -4.17 -2.53 -5.69
CA THR A 56 -5.30 -1.96 -4.95
C THR A 56 -5.93 -3.03 -4.06
N TYR A 57 -7.01 -2.72 -3.35
CA TYR A 57 -7.64 -3.67 -2.42
C TYR A 57 -8.36 -4.81 -3.12
N ASP A 58 -9.18 -4.53 -4.14
CA ASP A 58 -9.89 -5.55 -4.90
C ASP A 58 -10.18 -5.09 -6.33
N PHE A 59 -10.47 -6.04 -7.22
CA PHE A 59 -10.83 -5.78 -8.61
C PHE A 59 -12.25 -6.26 -8.92
N GLY A 60 -13.05 -5.38 -9.54
CA GLY A 60 -14.44 -5.65 -9.92
C GLY A 60 -14.97 -4.68 -10.97
N ILE A 61 -16.28 -4.42 -10.97
CA ILE A 61 -16.88 -3.33 -11.76
C ILE A 61 -17.13 -2.15 -10.82
N ASP A 62 -16.08 -1.40 -10.58
CA ASP A 62 -16.06 -0.21 -9.73
C ASP A 62 -15.19 0.88 -10.37
N GLY A 63 -15.23 2.09 -9.80
CA GLY A 63 -14.50 3.25 -10.33
C GLY A 63 -12.98 3.06 -10.37
N VAL A 64 -12.41 2.40 -9.35
CA VAL A 64 -10.96 2.19 -9.21
C VAL A 64 -10.48 1.18 -10.24
N SER A 65 -11.20 0.06 -10.40
CA SER A 65 -10.86 -0.95 -11.40
C SER A 65 -10.93 -0.40 -12.83
N ILE A 66 -11.92 0.46 -13.14
CA ILE A 66 -12.05 1.11 -14.46
C ILE A 66 -10.92 2.13 -14.69
N GLU A 67 -10.53 2.86 -13.66
CA GLU A 67 -9.40 3.80 -13.71
C GLU A 67 -8.08 3.06 -13.98
N ILE A 68 -7.81 2.00 -13.21
CA ILE A 68 -6.64 1.14 -13.42
C ILE A 68 -6.63 0.58 -14.85
N PHE A 69 -7.76 0.11 -15.37
CA PHE A 69 -7.86 -0.37 -16.75
C PHE A 69 -7.41 0.69 -17.76
N LYS A 70 -7.89 1.94 -17.62
CA LYS A 70 -7.51 3.04 -18.52
C LYS A 70 -6.01 3.35 -18.44
N TYR A 71 -5.42 3.28 -17.25
CA TYR A 71 -3.99 3.46 -17.07
C TYR A 71 -3.18 2.32 -17.69
N ALA A 72 -3.64 1.08 -17.52
CA ALA A 72 -3.06 -0.10 -18.13
C ALA A 72 -3.05 0.01 -19.67
N GLU A 73 -4.18 0.35 -20.30
CA GLU A 73 -4.27 0.59 -21.76
C GLU A 73 -3.27 1.66 -22.22
N CYS A 74 -3.18 2.76 -21.48
CA CYS A 74 -2.30 3.86 -21.80
C CYS A 74 -0.82 3.44 -21.73
N LEU A 75 -0.44 2.72 -20.67
CA LEU A 75 0.93 2.21 -20.51
C LEU A 75 1.28 1.17 -21.56
N GLU A 76 0.36 0.27 -21.92
CA GLU A 76 0.56 -0.65 -23.06
C GLU A 76 0.79 0.13 -24.36
N GLY A 77 0.02 1.20 -24.62
CA GLY A 77 0.18 2.03 -25.81
C GLY A 77 1.48 2.84 -25.85
N ILE A 78 1.98 3.29 -24.70
CA ILE A 78 3.20 4.11 -24.60
C ILE A 78 4.47 3.25 -24.57
N LEU A 79 4.45 2.15 -23.83
CA LEU A 79 5.64 1.33 -23.53
C LEU A 79 5.67 0.00 -24.29
N GLY A 80 4.54 -0.42 -24.87
CA GLY A 80 4.47 -1.57 -25.75
C GLY A 80 5.40 -1.39 -26.95
N ARG A 81 6.02 -2.49 -27.39
CA ARG A 81 6.86 -2.52 -28.59
C ARG A 81 6.18 -3.32 -29.68
N GLU A 82 6.52 -3.05 -30.92
CA GLU A 82 6.03 -3.82 -32.06
C GLU A 82 6.39 -5.31 -31.87
N GLY A 83 5.38 -6.17 -31.73
CA GLY A 83 5.55 -7.60 -31.48
C GLY A 83 5.76 -8.03 -30.02
N SER A 84 5.69 -7.13 -29.03
CA SER A 84 5.77 -7.48 -27.60
C SER A 84 4.86 -6.59 -26.74
N SER A 85 3.92 -7.21 -26.02
CA SER A 85 3.12 -6.51 -25.00
C SER A 85 3.96 -6.23 -23.75
N LEU A 86 3.67 -5.11 -23.08
CA LEU A 86 4.22 -4.82 -21.75
C LEU A 86 3.68 -5.85 -20.74
N PRO A 87 4.53 -6.51 -19.93
CA PRO A 87 4.06 -7.37 -18.85
C PRO A 87 3.33 -6.53 -17.80
N LEU A 88 2.00 -6.58 -17.81
CA LEU A 88 1.16 -5.93 -16.82
C LEU A 88 0.70 -6.94 -15.77
N HIS A 89 0.75 -6.48 -14.52
CA HIS A 89 0.41 -7.26 -13.35
C HIS A 89 -0.60 -6.51 -12.50
N PHE A 90 -1.55 -7.23 -11.91
CA PHE A 90 -2.63 -6.71 -11.12
C PHE A 90 -2.60 -7.44 -9.78
N ILE A 91 -2.31 -6.72 -8.71
CA ILE A 91 -2.13 -7.25 -7.36
C ILE A 91 -3.32 -6.79 -6.52
N GLY A 92 -4.05 -7.72 -5.92
CA GLY A 92 -5.25 -7.39 -5.14
C GLY A 92 -5.60 -8.43 -4.10
N GLY A 93 -6.40 -8.02 -3.12
CA GLY A 93 -6.97 -8.86 -2.08
C GLY A 93 -8.09 -9.77 -2.59
N ASP A 94 -8.88 -9.32 -3.57
CA ASP A 94 -9.90 -10.13 -4.23
C ASP A 94 -10.02 -9.77 -5.71
N PHE A 95 -10.44 -10.75 -6.52
CA PHE A 95 -10.84 -10.56 -7.92
C PHE A 95 -12.26 -11.08 -8.08
N HIS A 96 -13.22 -10.17 -8.21
CA HIS A 96 -14.63 -10.52 -8.32
C HIS A 96 -14.98 -11.09 -9.69
N ASP A 97 -16.09 -11.85 -9.80
CA ASP A 97 -16.54 -12.54 -11.02
C ASP A 97 -16.60 -11.66 -12.27
N LYS A 98 -16.78 -10.36 -12.09
CA LYS A 98 -16.88 -9.38 -13.18
C LYS A 98 -15.59 -8.60 -13.45
N ALA A 99 -14.50 -8.92 -12.77
CA ALA A 99 -13.19 -8.32 -13.02
C ALA A 99 -12.72 -8.57 -14.47
N ASP A 100 -13.13 -9.67 -15.10
CA ASP A 100 -12.82 -9.99 -16.51
C ASP A 100 -13.38 -8.96 -17.51
N VAL A 101 -14.38 -8.16 -17.10
CA VAL A 101 -14.91 -7.07 -17.92
C VAL A 101 -13.91 -5.92 -18.06
N VAL A 102 -13.04 -5.74 -17.06
CA VAL A 102 -12.06 -4.64 -16.97
C VAL A 102 -10.61 -5.13 -17.02
N LEU A 103 -10.34 -6.43 -16.82
CA LEU A 103 -9.00 -7.01 -16.85
C LEU A 103 -8.85 -7.95 -18.04
N LYS A 104 -7.94 -7.62 -18.98
CA LYS A 104 -7.68 -8.47 -20.15
C LYS A 104 -7.13 -9.84 -19.74
N PRO A 105 -7.46 -10.92 -20.49
CA PRO A 105 -6.93 -12.26 -20.22
C PRO A 105 -5.40 -12.39 -20.32
N CYS A 106 -4.74 -11.51 -21.09
CA CYS A 106 -3.29 -11.48 -21.24
C CYS A 106 -2.56 -10.85 -20.05
N TRP A 107 -3.28 -10.23 -19.12
CA TRP A 107 -2.71 -9.59 -17.94
C TRP A 107 -2.60 -10.56 -16.77
N ASN A 108 -1.52 -10.39 -16.00
CA ASN A 108 -1.23 -11.28 -14.89
C ASN A 108 -1.97 -10.82 -13.63
N ARG A 109 -2.60 -11.76 -12.93
CA ARG A 109 -3.28 -11.50 -11.66
C ARG A 109 -2.52 -12.15 -10.53
N PHE A 110 -2.35 -11.41 -9.45
CA PHE A 110 -1.74 -11.91 -8.22
C PHE A 110 -2.65 -11.61 -7.04
N HIS A 111 -3.22 -12.68 -6.50
CA HIS A 111 -4.09 -12.62 -5.34
C HIS A 111 -3.25 -12.65 -4.07
N VAL A 112 -3.43 -11.64 -3.21
CA VAL A 112 -2.80 -11.52 -1.89
C VAL A 112 -3.90 -11.63 -0.84
N PRO A 113 -4.19 -12.83 -0.30
CA PRO A 113 -5.27 -13.00 0.67
C PRO A 113 -5.14 -12.05 1.85
N GLY A 114 -6.23 -11.37 2.18
CA GLY A 114 -6.32 -10.41 3.29
C GLY A 114 -5.95 -8.98 2.93
N LEU A 115 -5.46 -8.69 1.72
CA LEU A 115 -5.19 -7.33 1.21
C LEU A 115 -6.49 -6.59 0.84
N ASN A 116 -7.60 -6.89 1.51
CA ASN A 116 -8.87 -6.22 1.30
C ASN A 116 -8.95 -4.97 2.19
N GLY A 117 -9.70 -3.95 1.77
CA GLY A 117 -9.90 -2.74 2.56
C GLY A 117 -11.13 -2.78 3.45
N TRP A 118 -11.19 -1.85 4.40
CA TRP A 118 -12.37 -1.49 5.18
C TRP A 118 -12.91 -2.63 6.03
N SER A 119 -14.24 -2.79 6.06
CA SER A 119 -14.92 -3.90 6.75
C SER A 119 -14.63 -5.27 6.16
N LYS A 120 -14.01 -5.38 4.98
CA LYS A 120 -13.57 -6.67 4.43
C LYS A 120 -12.23 -7.13 5.04
N TRP A 121 -11.45 -6.22 5.60
CA TRP A 121 -10.18 -6.54 6.25
C TRP A 121 -10.42 -7.22 7.60
N TYR A 122 -10.28 -8.56 7.63
CA TYR A 122 -10.61 -9.40 8.80
C TYR A 122 -11.98 -9.06 9.41
N ASP A 123 -13.01 -9.03 8.57
CA ASP A 123 -14.39 -8.68 8.95
C ASP A 123 -14.50 -7.33 9.68
N GLY A 124 -13.59 -6.40 9.37
CA GLY A 124 -13.57 -5.04 9.91
C GLY A 124 -13.00 -4.94 11.32
N LYS A 125 -12.52 -6.04 11.91
CA LYS A 125 -11.97 -6.06 13.27
C LYS A 125 -10.91 -4.99 13.46
N TRP A 126 -9.89 -5.00 12.60
CA TRP A 126 -8.73 -4.12 12.75
C TRP A 126 -8.99 -2.70 12.27
N PHE A 127 -9.87 -2.53 11.28
CA PHE A 127 -10.38 -1.23 10.87
C PHE A 127 -11.11 -0.53 12.02
N SER A 128 -11.98 -1.26 12.73
CA SER A 128 -12.64 -0.79 13.94
C SER A 128 -11.64 -0.43 15.03
N ARG A 129 -10.68 -1.32 15.32
CA ARG A 129 -9.67 -1.09 16.37
C ARG A 129 -8.85 0.17 16.13
N LEU A 130 -8.45 0.46 14.91
CA LEU A 130 -7.63 1.63 14.59
C LEU A 130 -8.41 2.96 14.65
N PHE A 131 -9.64 2.98 14.11
CA PHE A 131 -10.32 4.24 13.80
C PHE A 131 -11.62 4.48 14.59
N TYR A 132 -12.10 3.48 15.33
CA TYR A 132 -13.34 3.60 16.11
C TYR A 132 -13.17 3.30 17.60
N GLU A 133 -12.05 2.71 18.01
CA GLU A 133 -11.75 2.41 19.41
C GLU A 133 -10.68 3.35 19.97
N ASP A 134 -10.70 3.56 21.29
CA ASP A 134 -9.70 4.40 21.94
C ASP A 134 -8.38 3.64 22.04
N MET A 135 -7.32 4.28 21.57
CA MET A 135 -5.95 3.76 21.55
C MET A 135 -4.99 4.84 22.10
N PRO A 136 -5.02 5.12 23.41
CA PRO A 136 -4.14 6.12 24.01
C PRO A 136 -2.66 5.76 23.80
N GLU A 137 -1.82 6.78 23.63
CA GLU A 137 -0.37 6.61 23.51
C GLU A 137 0.20 5.78 24.66
N GLY A 138 1.16 4.89 24.35
CA GLY A 138 1.82 4.03 25.33
C GLY A 138 0.95 2.96 26.01
N SER A 139 -0.36 2.95 25.76
CA SER A 139 -1.28 1.96 26.34
C SER A 139 -1.04 0.55 25.80
N ASP A 140 -1.48 -0.47 26.55
CA ASP A 140 -1.40 -1.87 26.11
C ASP A 140 -2.21 -2.10 24.83
N ALA A 141 -3.36 -1.43 24.68
CA ALA A 141 -4.14 -1.47 23.45
C ALA A 141 -3.38 -0.91 22.24
N SER A 142 -2.65 0.20 22.42
CA SER A 142 -1.81 0.79 21.38
C SER A 142 -0.69 -0.15 20.94
N LYS A 143 0.00 -0.75 21.92
CA LYS A 143 1.10 -1.70 21.67
C LYS A 143 0.60 -2.97 20.97
N GLU A 144 -0.53 -3.53 21.43
CA GLU A 144 -1.16 -4.70 20.80
C GLU A 144 -1.47 -4.42 19.33
N VAL A 145 -2.10 -3.27 19.04
CA VAL A 145 -2.44 -2.90 17.66
C VAL A 145 -1.17 -2.66 16.83
N ALA A 146 -0.14 -2.01 17.38
CA ALA A 146 1.14 -1.82 16.67
C ALA A 146 1.77 -3.15 16.24
N VAL A 147 1.88 -4.10 17.17
CA VAL A 147 2.44 -5.45 16.90
C VAL A 147 1.63 -6.17 15.83
N GLU A 148 0.30 -6.13 15.93
CA GLU A 148 -0.57 -6.75 14.92
C GLU A 148 -0.40 -6.11 13.54
N MET A 149 -0.36 -4.77 13.47
CA MET A 149 -0.20 -4.05 12.21
C MET A 149 1.12 -4.40 11.54
N TRP A 150 2.19 -4.49 12.34
CA TRP A 150 3.51 -4.90 11.90
C TRP A 150 3.51 -6.34 11.36
N ASP A 151 2.92 -7.29 12.09
CA ASP A 151 2.90 -8.69 11.69
C ASP A 151 2.12 -8.91 10.39
N GLN A 152 0.98 -8.24 10.23
CA GLN A 152 0.24 -8.27 8.97
C GLN A 152 1.02 -7.58 7.83
N ALA A 153 1.67 -6.45 8.10
CA ALA A 153 2.45 -5.72 7.10
C ALA A 153 3.62 -6.57 6.58
N LYS A 154 4.35 -7.25 7.46
CA LYS A 154 5.37 -8.23 7.07
C LYS A 154 4.80 -9.31 6.17
N GLY A 155 3.66 -9.89 6.53
CA GLY A 155 2.99 -10.93 5.75
C GLY A 155 2.62 -10.48 4.33
N PHE A 156 2.20 -9.22 4.16
CA PHE A 156 1.97 -8.64 2.84
C PHE A 156 3.28 -8.32 2.11
N ALA A 157 4.25 -7.69 2.79
CA ALA A 157 5.53 -7.30 2.22
C ALA A 157 6.31 -8.51 1.70
N GLU A 158 6.32 -9.63 2.41
CA GLU A 158 6.94 -10.88 1.95
C GLU A 158 6.32 -11.39 0.63
N LYS A 159 4.99 -11.44 0.54
CA LYS A 159 4.28 -11.92 -0.65
C LYS A 159 4.49 -10.99 -1.84
N ILE A 160 4.32 -9.68 -1.63
CA ILE A 160 4.42 -8.67 -2.68
C ILE A 160 5.88 -8.57 -3.15
N SER A 161 6.86 -8.47 -2.25
CA SER A 161 8.28 -8.40 -2.65
C SER A 161 8.74 -9.64 -3.42
N ALA A 162 8.32 -10.83 -3.00
CA ALA A 162 8.60 -12.07 -3.74
C ALA A 162 8.01 -12.03 -5.14
N TYR A 163 6.75 -11.59 -5.28
CA TYR A 163 6.10 -11.49 -6.58
C TYR A 163 6.76 -10.46 -7.50
N LEU A 164 7.08 -9.26 -6.99
CA LEU A 164 7.79 -8.24 -7.77
C LEU A 164 9.14 -8.76 -8.27
N ARG A 165 9.91 -9.38 -7.36
CA ARG A 165 11.21 -9.97 -7.69
C ARG A 165 11.10 -11.05 -8.75
N ASP A 166 10.21 -12.01 -8.57
CA ASP A 166 10.13 -13.20 -9.41
C ASP A 166 9.61 -12.88 -10.82
N ASN A 167 8.86 -11.78 -10.96
CA ASN A 167 8.36 -11.29 -12.25
C ASN A 167 9.17 -10.11 -12.81
N GLY A 168 10.25 -9.68 -12.15
CA GLY A 168 11.07 -8.56 -12.60
C GLY A 168 10.33 -7.22 -12.67
N ILE A 169 9.27 -7.05 -11.89
CA ILE A 169 8.43 -5.85 -11.88
C ILE A 169 9.22 -4.72 -11.23
N SER A 170 9.48 -3.67 -12.02
CA SER A 170 10.30 -2.54 -11.61
C SER A 170 9.51 -1.29 -11.26
N MET A 171 8.22 -1.28 -11.56
CA MET A 171 7.32 -0.18 -11.25
C MET A 171 6.04 -0.69 -10.60
N LEU A 172 5.67 -0.06 -9.50
CA LEU A 172 4.43 -0.30 -8.79
C LEU A 172 3.56 0.95 -8.88
N VAL A 173 2.28 0.75 -9.19
CA VAL A 173 1.26 1.79 -9.29
C VAL A 173 0.22 1.49 -8.22
N PRO A 174 0.43 1.93 -6.97
CA PRO A 174 -0.59 1.83 -5.95
C PRO A 174 -1.74 2.77 -6.29
N VAL A 175 -2.96 2.24 -6.26
CA VAL A 175 -4.18 3.00 -6.56
C VAL A 175 -5.12 2.99 -5.38
N ASN A 176 -5.35 4.17 -4.79
CA ASN A 176 -6.25 4.44 -3.66
C ASN A 176 -5.99 3.66 -2.36
N ILE A 177 -4.85 2.96 -2.22
CA ILE A 177 -4.50 2.31 -0.94
C ILE A 177 -4.24 3.38 0.16
N PRO A 178 -3.42 4.43 -0.08
CA PRO A 178 -3.25 5.53 0.87
C PRO A 178 -4.46 6.47 1.02
N THR A 179 -5.32 6.56 -0.01
CA THR A 179 -6.49 7.47 0.00
C THR A 179 -7.43 7.18 1.15
N ASN A 180 -7.60 5.90 1.46
CA ASN A 180 -8.38 5.46 2.58
C ASN A 180 -7.62 4.32 3.25
N PRO A 181 -7.16 4.48 4.51
CA PRO A 181 -6.38 3.46 5.21
C PRO A 181 -7.27 2.31 5.71
N GLY A 182 -8.17 1.83 4.84
CA GLY A 182 -9.06 0.71 5.10
C GLY A 182 -8.32 -0.57 5.45
N ASN A 183 -7.04 -0.68 5.10
CA ASN A 183 -6.13 -1.72 5.56
C ASN A 183 -4.74 -1.10 5.75
N PHE A 184 -4.51 -0.57 6.94
CA PHE A 184 -3.27 0.13 7.27
C PHE A 184 -2.00 -0.73 7.05
N PRO A 185 -1.98 -2.04 7.37
CA PRO A 185 -0.83 -2.90 7.06
C PRO A 185 -0.50 -3.00 5.58
N ALA A 186 -1.49 -2.89 4.68
CA ALA A 186 -1.23 -2.85 3.24
C ALA A 186 -0.40 -1.61 2.86
N MET A 187 -0.72 -0.45 3.42
CA MET A 187 0.05 0.79 3.21
C MET A 187 1.47 0.65 3.75
N LEU A 188 1.64 0.13 4.97
CA LEU A 188 2.95 -0.14 5.56
C LEU A 188 3.78 -1.09 4.68
N ALA A 189 3.16 -2.18 4.21
CA ALA A 189 3.81 -3.15 3.34
C ALA A 189 4.24 -2.54 2.01
N LEU A 190 3.45 -1.63 1.43
CA LEU A 190 3.84 -0.91 0.22
C LEU A 190 5.13 -0.13 0.44
N ILE A 191 5.21 0.68 1.49
CA ILE A 191 6.41 1.47 1.82
C ILE A 191 7.61 0.54 2.00
N MET A 192 7.47 -0.52 2.80
CA MET A 192 8.53 -1.50 3.02
C MET A 192 9.04 -2.12 1.72
N VAL A 193 8.13 -2.51 0.83
CA VAL A 193 8.47 -3.14 -0.44
C VAL A 193 9.11 -2.13 -1.39
N THR A 194 8.56 -0.93 -1.53
CA THR A 194 9.04 0.04 -2.51
C THR A 194 10.41 0.58 -2.12
N GLU A 195 10.59 0.97 -0.85
CA GLU A 195 11.88 1.43 -0.33
C GLU A 195 12.90 0.29 -0.29
N GLY A 196 12.51 -0.88 0.23
CA GLY A 196 13.40 -2.03 0.36
C GLY A 196 13.92 -2.53 -1.00
N LEU A 197 13.07 -2.60 -2.03
CA LEU A 197 13.49 -3.07 -3.36
C LEU A 197 14.04 -1.94 -4.24
N GLY A 198 13.76 -0.67 -3.91
CA GLY A 198 13.99 0.49 -4.79
C GLY A 198 13.15 0.41 -6.05
N THR A 199 11.89 0.02 -5.89
CA THR A 199 10.92 -0.07 -6.98
C THR A 199 10.42 1.33 -7.29
N TYR A 200 10.30 1.68 -8.57
CA TYR A 200 9.70 2.96 -8.95
C TYR A 200 8.22 2.98 -8.59
N VAL A 201 7.74 4.10 -8.05
CA VAL A 201 6.35 4.25 -7.66
C VAL A 201 5.70 5.37 -8.47
N LEU A 202 4.56 5.08 -9.08
CA LEU A 202 3.63 6.10 -9.55
C LEU A 202 2.38 6.01 -8.70
N SER A 203 2.30 6.86 -7.66
CA SER A 203 1.16 6.85 -6.76
C SER A 203 -0.04 7.54 -7.40
N SER A 204 -1.16 6.83 -7.50
CA SER A 204 -2.41 7.37 -8.06
C SER A 204 -3.50 7.30 -7.00
N ASN A 205 -3.85 8.45 -6.44
CA ASN A 205 -4.79 8.59 -5.32
C ASN A 205 -5.73 9.76 -5.63
N HIS A 206 -7.03 9.60 -5.38
CA HIS A 206 -8.00 10.69 -5.57
C HIS A 206 -7.87 11.77 -4.50
N ASP A 207 -7.83 11.32 -3.24
CA ASP A 207 -7.59 12.15 -2.07
C ASP A 207 -6.61 11.42 -1.14
N TYR A 208 -6.17 12.08 -0.07
CA TYR A 208 -5.69 11.40 1.12
C TYR A 208 -6.71 11.48 2.25
N TYR A 209 -6.67 10.51 3.17
CA TYR A 209 -7.68 10.44 4.23
C TYR A 209 -7.67 11.69 5.13
N TRP A 210 -6.54 12.40 5.21
CA TRP A 210 -6.39 13.65 5.95
C TRP A 210 -6.96 14.89 5.24
N GLU A 211 -7.25 14.83 3.94
CA GLU A 211 -7.70 16.00 3.16
C GLU A 211 -9.18 16.34 3.38
N GLY A 212 -9.90 15.55 4.19
CA GLY A 212 -11.34 15.76 4.45
C GLY A 212 -11.81 15.32 5.84
N GLY A 213 -10.88 15.05 6.77
CA GLY A 213 -11.20 14.70 8.15
C GLY A 213 -10.49 15.63 9.12
N ARG A 214 -11.06 15.83 10.30
CA ARG A 214 -10.45 16.57 11.40
C ARG A 214 -10.82 15.95 12.74
N PRO A 215 -10.03 16.19 13.79
CA PRO A 215 -10.37 15.69 15.11
C PRO A 215 -11.59 16.38 15.72
N ALA A 216 -12.22 15.69 16.67
CA ALA A 216 -13.42 16.20 17.34
C ALA A 216 -13.20 17.54 18.07
N SER A 217 -11.97 17.81 18.52
CA SER A 217 -11.58 19.08 19.18
C SER A 217 -11.60 20.30 18.26
N GLU A 218 -11.59 20.10 16.94
CA GLU A 218 -11.59 21.17 15.94
C GLU A 218 -12.99 21.44 15.37
N ARG A 219 -14.03 20.80 15.91
CA ARG A 219 -15.41 20.97 15.48
C ARG A 219 -16.15 22.01 16.31
N GLY A 220 -17.06 22.74 15.65
CA GLY A 220 -18.04 23.57 16.35
C GLY A 220 -19.02 22.74 17.18
N ALA A 221 -19.64 23.34 18.21
CA ALA A 221 -20.55 22.64 19.12
C ALA A 221 -21.77 22.00 18.43
N ASP A 222 -22.23 22.60 17.32
CA ASP A 222 -23.39 22.14 16.55
C ASP A 222 -23.02 21.48 15.21
N GLU A 223 -21.73 21.20 14.99
CA GLU A 223 -21.22 20.65 13.73
C GLU A 223 -21.20 19.12 13.75
N GLU A 224 -21.89 18.50 12.78
CA GLU A 224 -21.88 17.04 12.63
C GLU A 224 -20.50 16.51 12.22
N ALA A 225 -20.23 15.23 12.52
CA ALA A 225 -18.96 14.60 12.14
C ALA A 225 -18.88 14.41 10.63
N GLY A 226 -17.75 14.82 10.04
CA GLY A 226 -17.44 14.50 8.65
C GLY A 226 -17.22 13.00 8.44
N PRO A 227 -17.36 12.51 7.21
CA PRO A 227 -17.22 11.08 6.90
C PRO A 227 -15.82 10.52 7.19
N ARG A 228 -14.78 11.37 7.31
CA ARG A 228 -13.39 10.98 7.57
C ARG A 228 -12.88 11.35 8.97
N ASP A 229 -13.68 12.00 9.80
CA ASP A 229 -13.26 12.46 11.14
C ASP A 229 -12.87 11.30 12.06
N HIS A 230 -13.47 10.12 11.85
CA HIS A 230 -13.14 8.90 12.59
C HIS A 230 -11.67 8.49 12.46
N PHE A 231 -11.00 8.80 11.35
CA PHE A 231 -9.55 8.55 11.20
C PHE A 231 -8.70 9.32 12.22
N PHE A 232 -9.24 10.43 12.77
CA PHE A 232 -8.56 11.29 13.74
C PHE A 232 -8.97 11.02 15.19
N LYS A 233 -9.75 9.96 15.45
CA LYS A 233 -10.18 9.60 16.80
C LYS A 233 -9.01 9.52 17.79
N ASN A 234 -7.89 8.95 17.34
CA ASN A 234 -6.69 8.74 18.15
C ASN A 234 -5.59 9.77 17.86
N MET A 235 -5.92 10.99 17.41
CA MET A 235 -4.93 12.03 17.02
C MET A 235 -3.85 12.32 18.08
N ASN A 236 -4.15 12.07 19.36
CA ASN A 236 -3.24 12.33 20.48
C ASN A 236 -2.23 11.19 20.69
N ASN A 237 -2.37 10.08 19.96
CA ASN A 237 -1.37 9.03 19.89
C ASN A 237 -0.29 9.46 18.89
N SER A 238 0.67 10.24 19.36
CA SER A 238 1.67 10.87 18.52
C SER A 238 2.62 9.87 17.89
N GLU A 239 2.86 8.72 18.54
CA GLU A 239 3.66 7.62 18.00
C GLU A 239 3.00 6.94 16.79
N PHE A 240 1.67 6.79 16.78
CA PHE A 240 0.96 6.28 15.59
C PHE A 240 0.94 7.32 14.47
N PHE A 241 0.64 8.57 14.80
CA PHE A 241 0.49 9.64 13.81
C PHE A 241 1.83 10.14 13.24
N SER A 242 2.97 9.83 13.86
CA SER A 242 4.29 10.13 13.28
C SER A 242 4.55 9.35 12.00
N LEU A 243 3.92 8.18 11.81
CA LEU A 243 4.04 7.35 10.61
C LEU A 243 3.52 8.00 9.32
N PHE A 244 2.78 9.11 9.42
CA PHE A 244 2.23 9.84 8.28
C PHE A 244 2.95 11.15 7.98
N LYS A 245 4.04 11.45 8.69
CA LYS A 245 4.81 12.69 8.53
C LYS A 245 5.86 12.58 7.43
#